data_AF-A0A4P5RGZ9-F1
#
_entry.id   AF-A0A4P5RGZ9-F1
#
_cell.length_a   1.000
_cell.length_b   1.000
_cell.length_c   1.000
_cell.angle_alpha   90.00
_cell.angle_beta   90.00
_cell.angle_gamma   90.00
#
_symmetry.space_group_name_H-M   'P 1'
#
loop_
_entity.id
_entity.type
_entity.pdbx_description
1 polymer ?
#
loop_
_entity_poly.entity_id
_entity_poly.type
_entity_poly.pdbx_seq_one_letter_code
_entity_poly.pdbx_strand_id
1 'polypeptide(L)'
;MAPVTRLLGGEKYMKKTTKRRFGALVVGLSLVAAACGGSSDSDSTATPGGELEGMKGTMPLVNLSAEFKDGLNAFWTAAGNTALEDYSYAAESFDSVMLVALAAEAAKTDGSALAAQIQAVSAGGEACSDFAACVAIIAAGGDVNYEGASGPQDMNGNGEPINASYGVLTFGADNRFKYEDASYVLADAPESDIVPNAEVTVERKGDGVLKIGSLLPETGSLAFLGPPEFAGVEYAISLINAAGGVLGNPVEYVQGDSGDTSTDTASTTVDRLLGENVDAIIGAASSSVSLTVIDKITAAGVVQFSPANTSDKLSTYADNGLYFRTAPADKLQGAVLANLIAGDGAATVYIMALDDAYGTGLADAIEANLTAAGVKVVGKKIYDPKATTFDAEVGEIKTANPDAIMLVTFDEGSRILRTMVEQGIGPKDKKVYGCDGNMGNALGENFDSGK
;
A
#
# COMPACT_ATOMS: atom_id res chain seq x y z
N MET A 1 26.10 33.18 -19.36
CA MET A 1 25.54 34.47 -18.89
C MET A 1 24.54 34.97 -19.92
N ALA A 2 23.34 35.28 -19.43
CA ALA A 2 22.13 35.83 -20.08
C ALA A 2 20.97 34.80 -20.12
N PRO A 3 19.92 34.96 -19.28
CA PRO A 3 18.82 34.02 -19.16
C PRO A 3 17.71 34.33 -20.18
N VAL A 4 17.08 33.28 -20.71
CA VAL A 4 15.89 33.38 -21.55
C VAL A 4 14.67 33.19 -20.66
N THR A 5 14.04 34.31 -20.31
CA THR A 5 12.70 34.35 -19.73
C THR A 5 11.68 34.01 -20.81
N ARG A 6 10.89 32.93 -20.64
CA ARG A 6 9.75 32.66 -21.53
C ARG A 6 8.49 32.31 -20.74
N LEU A 7 7.66 33.34 -20.58
CA LEU A 7 6.20 33.39 -20.65
C LEU A 7 5.43 32.15 -20.18
N LEU A 8 4.98 32.21 -18.92
CA LEU A 8 3.78 31.51 -18.45
C LEU A 8 2.55 32.13 -19.12
N GLY A 9 1.80 31.33 -19.87
CA GLY A 9 0.54 31.71 -20.49
C GLY A 9 -0.53 30.65 -20.27
N GLY A 10 -1.46 30.95 -19.36
CA GLY A 10 -2.90 30.70 -19.53
C GLY A 10 -3.43 29.26 -19.50
N GLU A 11 -3.74 28.80 -18.29
CA GLU A 11 -4.96 28.08 -17.89
C GLU A 11 -5.79 27.31 -18.95
N LYS A 12 -5.80 25.97 -18.80
CA LYS A 12 -7.02 25.16 -18.87
C LYS A 12 -6.98 24.13 -17.73
N TYR A 13 -7.31 24.58 -16.52
CA TYR A 13 -7.57 23.68 -15.40
C TYR A 13 -8.77 22.78 -15.70
N MET A 14 -8.65 21.50 -15.34
CA MET A 14 -9.75 20.52 -15.36
C MET A 14 -10.98 21.10 -14.66
N LYS A 15 -12.13 21.06 -15.35
CA LYS A 15 -13.42 21.37 -14.72
C LYS A 15 -13.80 20.19 -13.82
N LYS A 16 -13.51 20.28 -12.52
CA LYS A 16 -14.18 19.48 -11.49
C LYS A 16 -15.68 19.82 -11.52
N THR A 17 -16.52 18.81 -11.72
CA THR A 17 -17.98 18.92 -11.65
C THR A 17 -18.40 19.04 -10.18
N THR A 18 -18.45 20.27 -9.65
CA THR A 18 -18.79 20.53 -8.24
C THR A 18 -20.27 20.24 -7.96
N LYS A 19 -20.60 19.11 -7.31
CA LYS A 19 -21.87 18.97 -6.57
C LYS A 19 -21.65 19.44 -5.12
N ARG A 20 -22.36 20.51 -4.74
CA ARG A 20 -22.33 21.13 -3.40
C ARG A 20 -22.78 20.11 -2.33
N ARG A 21 -21.93 19.89 -1.32
CA ARG A 21 -22.31 19.25 -0.04
C ARG A 21 -23.03 20.29 0.84
N PHE A 22 -24.25 20.00 1.27
CA PHE A 22 -24.99 20.80 2.25
C PHE A 22 -24.55 20.41 3.67
N GLY A 23 -24.15 21.40 4.47
CA GLY A 23 -23.76 21.21 5.86
C GLY A 23 -24.95 20.88 6.75
N ALA A 24 -24.76 19.91 7.65
CA ALA A 24 -25.68 19.59 8.72
C ALA A 24 -25.34 20.41 9.98
N LEU A 25 -26.41 20.94 10.57
CA LEU A 25 -26.49 21.87 11.68
C LEU A 25 -26.00 21.25 13.00
N VAL A 26 -25.10 21.93 13.71
CA VAL A 26 -24.67 21.60 15.08
C VAL A 26 -25.75 22.07 16.06
N VAL A 27 -26.36 21.15 16.80
CA VAL A 27 -27.20 21.46 17.96
C VAL A 27 -26.33 21.31 19.21
N GLY A 28 -26.05 22.43 19.87
CA GLY A 28 -25.30 22.47 21.12
C GLY A 28 -26.11 21.87 22.27
N LEU A 29 -25.52 20.90 22.96
CA LEU A 29 -26.05 20.37 24.22
C LEU A 29 -25.04 20.70 25.33
N SER A 30 -25.43 21.63 26.20
CA SER A 30 -24.70 21.98 27.42
C SER A 30 -24.77 20.84 28.43
N LEU A 31 -23.62 20.29 28.84
CA LEU A 31 -23.52 19.39 29.99
C LEU A 31 -23.01 20.15 31.21
N VAL A 32 -23.86 20.18 32.23
CA VAL A 32 -23.56 20.67 33.58
C VAL A 32 -22.73 19.62 34.30
N ALA A 33 -21.59 20.02 34.85
CA ALA A 33 -20.77 19.20 35.73
C ALA A 33 -21.51 18.96 37.07
N ALA A 34 -21.63 17.69 37.45
CA ALA A 34 -21.93 17.28 38.82
C ALA A 34 -20.82 16.33 39.28
N ALA A 35 -19.93 16.83 40.12
CA ALA A 35 -18.96 16.04 40.85
C ALA A 35 -19.63 15.42 42.10
N CYS A 36 -19.44 14.12 42.31
CA CYS A 36 -19.50 13.45 43.61
C CYS A 36 -18.57 12.22 43.55
N GLY A 37 -17.66 12.13 44.51
CA GLY A 37 -16.51 11.23 44.49
C GLY A 37 -16.73 9.81 45.02
N GLY A 38 -15.69 9.00 44.84
CA GLY A 38 -15.51 7.66 45.39
C GLY A 38 -14.14 7.12 44.99
N SER A 39 -13.24 7.04 45.96
CA SER A 39 -11.81 6.74 45.86
C SER A 39 -11.45 5.30 45.50
N SER A 40 -10.42 5.12 44.67
CA SER A 40 -9.31 4.18 44.94
C SER A 40 -8.12 4.50 44.03
N ASP A 41 -6.96 4.68 44.65
CA ASP A 41 -5.68 5.02 44.03
C ASP A 41 -5.25 4.02 42.93
N SER A 42 -4.92 4.56 41.76
CA SER A 42 -3.80 4.08 40.94
C SER A 42 -3.09 5.30 40.41
N ASP A 43 -1.95 5.60 41.03
CA ASP A 43 -1.04 6.67 40.66
C ASP A 43 -0.36 6.27 39.33
N SER A 44 -0.93 6.66 38.18
CA SER A 44 -0.25 6.60 36.88
C SER A 44 0.16 8.00 36.47
N THR A 45 1.33 8.43 36.92
CA THR A 45 2.01 9.63 36.45
C THR A 45 2.79 9.38 35.15
N ALA A 46 2.47 8.31 34.41
CA ALA A 46 2.99 8.12 33.06
C ALA A 46 2.48 9.27 32.19
N THR A 47 3.41 10.07 31.68
CA THR A 47 3.09 11.01 30.61
C THR A 47 2.67 10.15 29.41
N PRO A 48 1.48 10.34 28.82
CA PRO A 48 1.08 9.58 27.63
C PRO A 48 2.17 9.72 26.56
N GLY A 49 2.63 8.59 26.02
CA GLY A 49 3.67 8.55 24.99
C GLY A 49 4.85 7.64 25.34
N GLY A 50 5.33 6.95 24.32
CA GLY A 50 6.51 6.09 24.37
C GLY A 50 6.23 4.64 24.74
N GLU A 51 4.97 4.24 24.94
CA GLU A 51 4.59 2.84 25.18
C GLU A 51 4.93 1.92 24.00
N LEU A 52 4.95 2.48 22.78
CA LEU A 52 5.36 1.78 21.56
C LEU A 52 6.87 1.84 21.30
N GLU A 53 7.62 2.62 22.07
CA GLU A 53 9.06 2.80 21.85
C GLU A 53 9.79 1.46 21.83
N GLY A 54 10.54 1.22 20.76
CA GLY A 54 11.28 -0.02 20.54
C GLY A 54 10.51 -1.10 19.76
N MET A 55 9.20 -0.94 19.53
CA MET A 55 8.47 -1.74 18.55
C MET A 55 9.10 -1.52 17.17
N LYS A 56 9.44 -2.63 16.50
CA LYS A 56 10.01 -2.62 15.16
C LYS A 56 9.01 -3.16 14.15
N GLY A 57 9.30 -3.01 12.87
CA GLY A 57 8.59 -3.74 11.83
C GLY A 57 9.13 -3.41 10.46
N THR A 58 8.58 -4.06 9.46
CA THR A 58 8.99 -3.85 8.07
C THR A 58 7.81 -3.49 7.20
N MET A 59 8.05 -2.70 6.17
CA MET A 59 7.11 -2.51 5.07
C MET A 59 7.87 -2.32 3.76
N PRO A 60 7.26 -2.62 2.59
CA PRO A 60 7.78 -2.13 1.32
C PRO A 60 8.05 -0.63 1.44
N LEU A 61 9.31 -0.25 1.28
CA LEU A 61 9.74 1.12 1.41
C LEU A 61 11.03 1.35 0.64
N VAL A 62 10.99 2.37 -0.20
CA VAL A 62 12.19 2.92 -0.82
C VAL A 62 12.55 4.26 -0.22
N ASN A 63 13.85 4.57 -0.30
CA ASN A 63 14.32 5.91 0.02
C ASN A 63 13.95 6.88 -1.10
N LEU A 64 12.72 7.41 -1.06
CA LEU A 64 12.23 8.34 -2.06
C LEU A 64 13.14 9.57 -2.15
N SER A 65 13.39 10.02 -3.38
CA SER A 65 14.13 11.25 -3.63
C SER A 65 13.37 12.47 -3.08
N ALA A 66 14.12 13.51 -2.70
CA ALA A 66 13.51 14.78 -2.32
C ALA A 66 12.70 15.38 -3.49
N GLU A 67 13.21 15.22 -4.72
CA GLU A 67 12.52 15.68 -5.94
C GLU A 67 11.13 15.06 -6.10
N PHE A 68 11.01 13.74 -5.91
CA PHE A 68 9.72 13.06 -5.99
C PHE A 68 8.77 13.54 -4.89
N LYS A 69 9.24 13.56 -3.62
CA LYS A 69 8.44 13.99 -2.47
C LYS A 69 7.96 15.44 -2.61
N ASP A 70 8.86 16.35 -2.96
CA ASP A 70 8.56 17.77 -3.12
C ASP A 70 7.63 18.00 -4.31
N GLY A 71 7.87 17.32 -5.44
CA GLY A 71 7.05 17.41 -6.64
C GLY A 71 5.62 16.92 -6.41
N LEU A 72 5.49 15.74 -5.79
CA LEU A 72 4.20 15.13 -5.43
C LEU A 72 3.43 16.03 -4.46
N ASN A 73 4.08 16.48 -3.38
CA ASN A 73 3.41 17.30 -2.37
C ASN A 73 3.05 18.70 -2.90
N ALA A 74 3.89 19.30 -3.76
CA ALA A 74 3.57 20.55 -4.43
C ALA A 74 2.36 20.40 -5.36
N PHE A 75 2.30 19.32 -6.14
CA PHE A 75 1.14 18.99 -6.98
C PHE A 75 -0.13 18.82 -6.11
N TRP A 76 -0.03 18.02 -5.07
CA TRP A 76 -1.14 17.68 -4.17
C TRP A 76 -1.71 18.90 -3.44
N THR A 77 -0.85 19.75 -2.89
CA THR A 77 -1.25 20.98 -2.20
C THR A 77 -1.76 22.06 -3.15
N ALA A 78 -1.23 22.15 -4.38
CA ALA A 78 -1.76 23.04 -5.41
C ALA A 78 -3.20 22.68 -5.81
N ALA A 79 -3.60 21.42 -5.68
CA ALA A 79 -4.97 20.96 -5.87
C ALA A 79 -5.91 21.30 -4.69
N GLY A 80 -5.39 21.89 -3.61
CA GLY A 80 -6.13 22.32 -2.43
C GLY A 80 -6.20 21.30 -1.30
N ASN A 81 -5.41 20.22 -1.39
CA ASN A 81 -5.35 19.19 -0.35
C ASN A 81 -4.35 19.57 0.77
N THR A 82 -4.50 18.93 1.94
CA THR A 82 -3.52 19.04 3.03
C THR A 82 -2.19 18.42 2.60
N ALA A 83 -1.07 19.02 3.03
CA ALA A 83 0.25 18.49 2.75
C ALA A 83 0.40 17.02 3.21
N LEU A 84 1.11 16.23 2.41
CA LEU A 84 1.42 14.85 2.75
C LEU A 84 2.51 14.81 3.82
N GLU A 85 2.20 14.12 4.91
CA GLU A 85 3.15 13.79 5.99
C GLU A 85 3.63 12.34 5.89
N ASP A 86 2.88 11.52 5.16
CA ASP A 86 3.16 10.11 4.86
C ASP A 86 3.19 9.94 3.33
N TYR A 87 4.04 9.04 2.85
CA TYR A 87 4.28 8.74 1.43
C TYR A 87 4.14 7.25 1.12
N SER A 88 3.60 6.45 2.06
CA SER A 88 3.39 5.02 1.91
C SER A 88 2.61 4.72 0.64
N TYR A 89 3.16 3.84 -0.21
CA TYR A 89 2.60 3.43 -1.49
C TYR A 89 2.33 4.54 -2.52
N ALA A 90 2.82 5.77 -2.29
CA ALA A 90 2.67 6.86 -3.24
C ALA A 90 3.48 6.63 -4.53
N ALA A 91 4.69 6.10 -4.40
CA ALA A 91 5.57 5.83 -5.53
C ALA A 91 5.12 4.59 -6.31
N GLU A 92 4.63 3.59 -5.62
CA GLU A 92 4.02 2.38 -6.17
C GLU A 92 2.73 2.73 -6.96
N SER A 93 1.90 3.61 -6.41
CA SER A 93 0.72 4.15 -7.10
C SER A 93 1.09 4.98 -8.33
N PHE A 94 2.18 5.74 -8.25
CA PHE A 94 2.71 6.49 -9.39
C PHE A 94 3.24 5.55 -10.50
N ASP A 95 4.03 4.56 -10.12
CA ASP A 95 4.68 3.62 -11.04
C ASP A 95 3.67 2.70 -11.73
N SER A 96 2.63 2.25 -11.02
CA SER A 96 1.55 1.46 -11.63
C SER A 96 0.86 2.21 -12.78
N VAL A 97 0.62 3.51 -12.63
CA VAL A 97 0.08 4.37 -13.71
C VAL A 97 1.08 4.52 -14.85
N MET A 98 2.36 4.75 -14.54
CA MET A 98 3.41 4.89 -15.56
C MET A 98 3.56 3.61 -16.39
N LEU A 99 3.58 2.45 -15.75
CA LEU A 99 3.68 1.15 -16.42
C LEU A 99 2.48 0.88 -17.32
N VAL A 100 1.25 1.14 -16.87
CA VAL A 100 0.04 1.02 -17.70
C VAL A 100 0.12 1.94 -18.92
N ALA A 101 0.53 3.20 -18.74
CA ALA A 101 0.63 4.17 -19.82
C ALA A 101 1.70 3.80 -20.85
N LEU A 102 2.89 3.38 -20.40
CA LEU A 102 3.98 2.94 -21.26
C LEU A 102 3.64 1.64 -22.01
N ALA A 103 2.98 0.71 -21.33
CA ALA A 103 2.51 -0.53 -21.95
C ALA A 103 1.47 -0.26 -23.04
N ALA A 104 0.56 0.71 -22.83
CA ALA A 104 -0.40 1.13 -23.84
C ALA A 104 0.27 1.76 -25.06
N GLU A 105 1.30 2.59 -24.87
CA GLU A 105 2.13 3.17 -25.94
C GLU A 105 2.86 2.08 -26.74
N ALA A 106 3.52 1.15 -26.05
CA ALA A 106 4.23 0.04 -26.68
C ALA A 106 3.27 -0.87 -27.48
N ALA A 107 2.10 -1.18 -26.90
CA ALA A 107 1.07 -2.01 -27.54
C ALA A 107 0.29 -1.28 -28.63
N LYS A 108 0.36 0.06 -28.67
CA LYS A 108 -0.45 0.95 -29.52
C LYS A 108 -1.96 0.75 -29.31
N THR A 109 -2.36 0.45 -28.07
CA THR A 109 -3.75 0.24 -27.69
C THR A 109 -3.93 0.39 -26.18
N ASP A 110 -5.09 0.90 -25.79
CA ASP A 110 -5.66 0.88 -24.44
C ASP A 110 -6.48 -0.40 -24.17
N GLY A 111 -6.58 -1.32 -25.15
CA GLY A 111 -7.25 -2.61 -25.00
C GLY A 111 -6.47 -3.60 -24.11
N SER A 112 -7.06 -4.77 -23.85
CA SER A 112 -6.47 -5.79 -22.96
C SER A 112 -5.08 -6.26 -23.41
N ALA A 113 -4.75 -6.12 -24.70
CA ALA A 113 -3.43 -6.43 -25.23
C ALA A 113 -2.29 -5.57 -24.64
N LEU A 114 -2.60 -4.43 -24.00
CA LEU A 114 -1.58 -3.62 -23.30
C LEU A 114 -0.91 -4.41 -22.18
N ALA A 115 -1.63 -5.31 -21.51
CA ALA A 115 -1.10 -6.07 -20.38
C ALA A 115 0.11 -6.94 -20.76
N ALA A 116 0.15 -7.45 -21.99
CA ALA A 116 1.28 -8.21 -22.51
C ALA A 116 2.57 -7.39 -22.64
N GLN A 117 2.48 -6.05 -22.58
CA GLN A 117 3.63 -5.15 -22.64
C GLN A 117 4.10 -4.67 -21.26
N ILE A 118 3.33 -4.85 -20.19
CA ILE A 118 3.69 -4.32 -18.85
C ILE A 118 5.07 -4.81 -18.40
N GLN A 119 5.32 -6.12 -18.48
CA GLN A 119 6.62 -6.70 -18.12
C GLN A 119 7.73 -6.31 -19.12
N ALA A 120 7.39 -6.14 -20.39
CA ALA A 120 8.36 -5.80 -21.43
C ALA A 120 8.89 -4.36 -21.29
N VAL A 121 8.06 -3.45 -20.76
CA VAL A 121 8.48 -2.05 -20.54
C VAL A 121 9.20 -1.84 -19.21
N SER A 122 9.28 -2.87 -18.36
CA SER A 122 9.79 -2.78 -16.99
C SER A 122 11.16 -3.44 -16.78
N ALA A 123 11.74 -4.06 -17.81
CA ALA A 123 13.04 -4.72 -17.72
C ALA A 123 13.74 -4.87 -19.08
N GLY A 124 15.06 -5.06 -19.08
CA GLY A 124 15.84 -5.55 -20.24
C GLY A 124 16.11 -4.56 -21.39
N GLY A 125 15.42 -3.43 -21.43
CA GLY A 125 15.61 -2.36 -22.41
C GLY A 125 16.55 -1.21 -22.01
N GLU A 126 16.48 -0.11 -22.75
CA GLU A 126 17.18 1.14 -22.42
C GLU A 126 16.50 1.82 -21.22
N ALA A 127 17.28 2.14 -20.19
CA ALA A 127 16.79 2.72 -18.94
C ALA A 127 16.19 4.12 -19.15
N CYS A 128 15.01 4.35 -18.58
CA CYS A 128 14.32 5.64 -18.59
C CYS A 128 13.47 5.78 -17.31
N SER A 129 13.33 6.99 -16.79
CA SER A 129 12.62 7.22 -15.50
C SER A 129 11.48 8.23 -15.60
N ASP A 130 11.32 8.91 -16.74
CA ASP A 130 10.19 9.77 -17.02
C ASP A 130 9.46 9.34 -18.30
N PHE A 131 8.15 9.61 -18.33
CA PHE A 131 7.27 9.15 -19.40
C PHE A 131 7.73 9.64 -20.79
N ALA A 132 8.17 10.89 -20.92
CA ALA A 132 8.56 11.45 -22.20
C ALA A 132 9.84 10.80 -22.76
N ALA A 133 10.82 10.54 -21.89
CA ALA A 133 12.03 9.81 -22.25
C ALA A 133 11.72 8.38 -22.70
N CYS A 134 10.90 7.66 -21.93
CA CYS A 134 10.49 6.29 -22.29
C CYS A 134 9.72 6.23 -23.61
N VAL A 135 8.75 7.13 -23.82
CA VAL A 135 7.99 7.20 -25.08
C VAL A 135 8.90 7.53 -26.27
N ALA A 136 9.94 8.34 -26.09
CA ALA A 136 10.90 8.63 -27.16
C ALA A 136 11.65 7.37 -27.64
N ILE A 137 12.02 6.48 -26.70
CA ILE A 137 12.66 5.19 -27.02
C ILE A 137 11.66 4.28 -27.75
N ILE A 138 10.43 4.14 -27.22
CA ILE A 138 9.36 3.34 -27.85
C ILE A 138 9.08 3.84 -29.28
N ALA A 139 8.97 5.16 -29.47
CA ALA A 139 8.73 5.77 -30.77
C ALA A 139 9.88 5.56 -31.77
N ALA A 140 11.12 5.41 -31.27
CA ALA A 140 12.28 5.05 -32.06
C ALA A 140 12.34 3.54 -32.39
N GLY A 141 11.43 2.74 -31.83
CA GLY A 141 11.38 1.28 -31.98
C GLY A 141 12.36 0.53 -31.06
N GLY A 142 12.82 1.17 -29.99
CA GLY A 142 13.63 0.55 -28.96
C GLY A 142 12.78 -0.07 -27.84
N ASP A 143 13.38 -1.03 -27.14
CA ASP A 143 12.82 -1.61 -25.92
C ASP A 143 13.19 -0.71 -24.73
N VAL A 144 12.23 -0.44 -23.84
CA VAL A 144 12.45 0.39 -22.64
C VAL A 144 12.61 -0.44 -21.39
N ASN A 145 13.39 0.07 -20.45
CA ASN A 145 13.41 -0.38 -19.07
C ASN A 145 12.99 0.80 -18.18
N TYR A 146 11.73 0.82 -17.76
CA TYR A 146 11.24 1.85 -16.87
C TYR A 146 11.78 1.67 -15.45
N GLU A 147 12.57 2.63 -15.00
CA GLU A 147 13.06 2.71 -13.62
C GLU A 147 12.18 3.67 -12.83
N GLY A 148 11.28 3.09 -12.02
CA GLY A 148 10.24 3.80 -11.29
C GLY A 148 10.70 4.52 -10.02
N ALA A 149 9.81 5.36 -9.49
CA ALA A 149 10.04 6.08 -8.24
C ALA A 149 10.12 5.14 -7.02
N SER A 150 9.43 3.99 -7.08
CA SER A 150 9.46 2.92 -6.07
C SER A 150 10.60 1.92 -6.29
N GLY A 151 11.55 2.24 -7.17
CA GLY A 151 12.72 1.41 -7.49
C GLY A 151 12.53 0.61 -8.78
N PRO A 152 13.46 -0.33 -9.08
CA PRO A 152 13.35 -1.22 -10.23
C PRO A 152 12.01 -1.95 -10.23
N GLN A 153 11.32 -1.94 -11.38
CA GLN A 153 10.02 -2.58 -11.57
C GLN A 153 10.15 -3.86 -12.39
N ASP A 154 11.28 -4.57 -12.27
CA ASP A 154 11.49 -5.85 -12.94
C ASP A 154 10.43 -6.85 -12.46
N MET A 155 9.47 -7.17 -13.33
CA MET A 155 8.33 -8.02 -12.99
C MET A 155 8.53 -9.46 -13.49
N ASN A 156 8.15 -10.44 -12.67
CA ASN A 156 8.03 -11.82 -13.13
C ASN A 156 6.70 -12.04 -13.86
N GLY A 157 6.49 -13.28 -14.33
CA GLY A 157 5.28 -13.67 -15.02
C GLY A 157 3.98 -13.64 -14.22
N ASN A 158 4.04 -13.55 -12.89
CA ASN A 158 2.88 -13.34 -12.02
C ASN A 158 2.47 -11.85 -11.93
N GLY A 159 3.19 -10.95 -12.61
CA GLY A 159 2.89 -9.52 -12.59
C GLY A 159 3.30 -8.81 -11.30
N GLU A 160 4.33 -9.30 -10.60
CA GLU A 160 4.85 -8.73 -9.34
C GLU A 160 6.36 -8.50 -9.44
N PRO A 161 6.93 -7.55 -8.67
CA PRO A 161 8.35 -7.24 -8.72
C PRO A 161 9.21 -8.38 -8.16
N ILE A 162 10.36 -8.62 -8.79
CA ILE A 162 11.35 -9.63 -8.34
C ILE A 162 12.39 -9.04 -7.39
N ASN A 163 12.48 -7.72 -7.30
CA ASN A 163 13.35 -7.02 -6.37
C ASN A 163 12.49 -6.14 -5.46
N ALA A 164 12.82 -6.14 -4.17
CA ALA A 164 12.09 -5.39 -3.17
C ALA A 164 13.06 -4.66 -2.24
N SER A 165 12.65 -3.48 -1.79
CA SER A 165 13.29 -2.77 -0.68
C SER A 165 12.30 -2.73 0.48
N TYR A 166 12.75 -3.17 1.64
CA TYR A 166 11.99 -3.11 2.88
C TYR A 166 12.63 -2.14 3.85
N GLY A 167 11.85 -1.18 4.32
CA GLY A 167 12.25 -0.31 5.41
C GLY A 167 12.07 -1.03 6.73
N VAL A 168 13.11 -1.09 7.56
CA VAL A 168 13.02 -1.48 8.97
C VAL A 168 12.80 -0.21 9.77
N LEU A 169 11.61 -0.10 10.36
CA LEU A 169 11.13 1.05 11.10
C LEU A 169 11.11 0.73 12.59
N THR A 170 11.33 1.72 13.45
CA THR A 170 11.32 1.56 14.90
C THR A 170 10.62 2.76 15.55
N PHE A 171 9.56 2.49 16.32
CA PHE A 171 8.87 3.52 17.08
C PHE A 171 9.78 4.12 18.15
N GLY A 172 9.77 5.44 18.24
CA GLY A 172 10.49 6.25 19.22
C GLY A 172 9.66 6.59 20.45
N ALA A 173 10.21 7.46 21.30
CA ALA A 173 9.63 7.85 22.58
C ALA A 173 8.32 8.66 22.48
N ASP A 174 7.93 9.09 21.28
CA ASP A 174 6.68 9.79 20.99
C ASP A 174 5.63 8.89 20.32
N ASN A 175 5.83 7.57 20.32
CA ASN A 175 5.01 6.61 19.59
C ASN A 175 4.95 6.90 18.08
N ARG A 176 5.97 7.57 17.53
CA ARG A 176 6.14 7.77 16.08
C ARG A 176 7.51 7.24 15.65
N PHE A 177 7.68 7.03 14.36
CA PHE A 177 8.98 6.85 13.75
C PHE A 177 9.20 7.88 12.67
N LYS A 178 10.47 8.10 12.32
CA LYS A 178 10.83 8.95 11.20
C LYS A 178 11.32 8.10 10.04
N TYR A 179 10.74 8.30 8.88
CA TYR A 179 11.15 7.59 7.66
C TYR A 179 12.62 7.85 7.28
N GLU A 180 13.19 8.99 7.66
CA GLU A 180 14.62 9.30 7.49
C GLU A 180 15.56 8.42 8.33
N ASP A 181 15.05 7.83 9.42
CA ASP A 181 15.80 6.94 10.30
C ASP A 181 15.64 5.46 9.89
N ALA A 182 14.86 5.16 8.85
CA ALA A 182 14.65 3.81 8.36
C ALA A 182 15.97 3.22 7.84
N SER A 183 16.23 1.96 8.19
CA SER A 183 17.27 1.17 7.50
C SER A 183 16.62 0.33 6.41
N TYR A 184 17.34 0.06 5.32
CA TYR A 184 16.80 -0.61 4.15
C TYR A 184 17.39 -2.00 4.00
N VAL A 185 16.51 -2.98 3.77
CA VAL A 185 16.87 -4.36 3.45
C VAL A 185 16.38 -4.64 2.04
N LEU A 186 17.32 -4.96 1.15
CA LEU A 186 16.99 -5.43 -0.19
C LEU A 186 16.69 -6.93 -0.13
N ALA A 187 15.67 -7.35 -0.86
CA ALA A 187 15.28 -8.74 -1.00
C ALA A 187 15.00 -9.06 -2.47
N ASP A 188 15.55 -10.18 -2.93
CA ASP A 188 15.33 -10.68 -4.28
C ASP A 188 14.45 -11.93 -4.22
N ALA A 189 13.52 -12.04 -5.17
CA ALA A 189 12.75 -13.25 -5.39
C ALA A 189 13.70 -14.40 -5.71
N PRO A 190 13.51 -15.58 -5.09
CA PRO A 190 14.30 -16.74 -5.45
C PRO A 190 14.03 -17.12 -6.91
N GLU A 191 15.03 -17.69 -7.59
CA GLU A 191 14.92 -18.09 -9.01
C GLU A 191 13.70 -18.98 -9.29
N SER A 192 13.26 -19.77 -8.30
CA SER A 192 12.05 -20.61 -8.38
C SER A 192 10.75 -19.83 -8.56
N ASP A 193 10.72 -18.56 -8.16
CA ASP A 193 9.55 -17.69 -8.20
C ASP A 193 9.56 -16.79 -9.44
N ILE A 194 10.62 -16.83 -10.24
CA ILE A 194 10.71 -16.13 -11.53
C ILE A 194 10.10 -17.02 -12.60
N VAL A 195 8.81 -16.81 -12.88
CA VAL A 195 8.04 -17.59 -13.85
C VAL A 195 7.86 -16.85 -15.19
N PRO A 196 7.60 -17.57 -16.30
CA PRO A 196 7.30 -16.95 -17.58
C PRO A 196 6.00 -16.14 -17.57
N ASN A 197 5.93 -15.12 -18.43
CA ASN A 197 4.79 -14.21 -18.57
C ASN A 197 3.46 -14.95 -18.75
N ALA A 198 2.45 -14.55 -17.98
CA ALA A 198 1.08 -14.99 -18.18
C ALA A 198 0.54 -14.52 -19.55
N GLU A 199 -0.14 -15.41 -20.26
CA GLU A 199 -0.81 -15.06 -21.52
C GLU A 199 -2.10 -14.29 -21.23
N VAL A 200 -2.34 -13.20 -21.97
CA VAL A 200 -3.62 -12.48 -21.92
C VAL A 200 -4.68 -13.32 -22.64
N THR A 201 -5.70 -13.78 -21.92
CA THR A 201 -6.71 -14.72 -22.47
C THR A 201 -8.05 -14.07 -22.81
N VAL A 202 -8.24 -12.80 -22.47
CA VAL A 202 -9.47 -12.04 -22.75
C VAL A 202 -9.15 -10.88 -23.71
N GLU A 203 -9.93 -10.74 -24.78
CA GLU A 203 -9.81 -9.65 -25.74
C GLU A 203 -10.82 -8.54 -25.44
N ARG A 204 -10.33 -7.35 -25.06
CA ARG A 204 -11.08 -6.10 -25.03
C ARG A 204 -10.41 -5.13 -25.99
N LYS A 205 -11.17 -4.60 -26.95
CA LYS A 205 -10.64 -3.60 -27.89
C LYS A 205 -10.60 -2.23 -27.22
N GLY A 206 -9.48 -1.53 -27.41
CA GLY A 206 -9.35 -0.14 -27.00
C GLY A 206 -10.10 0.82 -27.92
N ASP A 207 -10.40 2.00 -27.41
CA ASP A 207 -11.03 3.10 -28.15
C ASP A 207 -10.05 4.24 -28.50
N GLY A 208 -8.79 4.11 -28.08
CA GLY A 208 -7.71 5.06 -28.33
C GLY A 208 -7.55 6.14 -27.26
N VAL A 209 -8.34 6.12 -26.18
CA VAL A 209 -8.22 7.03 -25.04
C VAL A 209 -8.02 6.23 -23.77
N LEU A 210 -6.80 6.26 -23.22
CA LEU A 210 -6.54 5.58 -21.95
C LEU A 210 -7.33 6.24 -20.81
N LYS A 211 -8.25 5.49 -20.21
CA LYS A 211 -9.01 5.85 -19.03
C LYS A 211 -8.65 4.95 -17.86
N ILE A 212 -8.17 5.57 -16.78
CA ILE A 212 -7.77 4.90 -15.55
C ILE A 212 -8.84 5.11 -14.48
N GLY A 213 -9.28 4.02 -13.86
CA GLY A 213 -10.02 4.03 -12.61
C GLY A 213 -9.07 3.85 -11.42
N SER A 214 -9.46 4.30 -10.24
CA SER A 214 -8.85 3.82 -8.98
C SER A 214 -9.87 3.07 -8.13
N LEU A 215 -9.34 2.13 -7.34
CA LEU A 215 -10.04 1.37 -6.32
C LEU A 215 -9.18 1.41 -5.05
N LEU A 216 -8.97 2.60 -4.52
CA LEU A 216 -8.04 2.87 -3.41
C LEU A 216 -8.87 3.28 -2.16
N PRO A 217 -8.34 3.09 -0.94
CA PRO A 217 -9.15 3.20 0.28
C PRO A 217 -9.45 4.66 0.63
N GLU A 218 -10.66 5.13 0.32
CA GLU A 218 -11.20 6.39 0.86
C GLU A 218 -11.84 6.17 2.22
N THR A 219 -12.38 4.97 2.43
CA THR A 219 -12.99 4.53 3.68
C THR A 219 -12.44 3.17 4.12
N GLY A 220 -12.76 2.78 5.35
CA GLY A 220 -12.36 1.50 5.91
C GLY A 220 -11.03 1.54 6.68
N SER A 221 -10.58 0.36 7.07
CA SER A 221 -9.40 0.14 7.94
C SER A 221 -8.10 0.66 7.35
N LEU A 222 -7.99 0.72 6.01
CA LEU A 222 -6.81 1.20 5.29
C LEU A 222 -6.92 2.65 4.79
N ALA A 223 -7.92 3.42 5.20
CA ALA A 223 -8.15 4.78 4.71
C ALA A 223 -6.96 5.75 4.95
N PHE A 224 -6.05 5.42 5.86
CA PHE A 224 -4.81 6.18 6.07
C PHE A 224 -3.85 6.12 4.87
N LEU A 225 -3.91 5.06 4.06
CA LEU A 225 -3.13 4.91 2.83
C LEU A 225 -3.69 5.73 1.66
N GLY A 226 -4.97 6.11 1.72
CA GLY A 226 -5.66 6.79 0.63
C GLY A 226 -4.94 8.05 0.13
N PRO A 227 -4.71 9.08 0.97
CA PRO A 227 -4.10 10.34 0.52
C PRO A 227 -2.78 10.19 -0.26
N PRO A 228 -1.75 9.47 0.21
CA PRO A 228 -0.53 9.28 -0.56
C PRO A 228 -0.75 8.48 -1.85
N GLU A 229 -1.59 7.43 -1.85
CA GLU A 229 -1.88 6.64 -3.05
C GLU A 229 -2.64 7.46 -4.12
N PHE A 230 -3.68 8.21 -3.72
CA PHE A 230 -4.42 9.10 -4.63
C PHE A 230 -3.48 10.15 -5.24
N ALA A 231 -2.61 10.74 -4.42
CA ALA A 231 -1.65 11.72 -4.89
C ALA A 231 -0.71 11.09 -5.93
N GLY A 232 -0.20 9.89 -5.68
CA GLY A 232 0.66 9.15 -6.61
C GLY A 232 0.02 8.93 -7.98
N VAL A 233 -1.22 8.43 -8.00
CA VAL A 233 -2.00 8.23 -9.23
C VAL A 233 -2.21 9.55 -9.96
N GLU A 234 -2.73 10.56 -9.28
CA GLU A 234 -3.05 11.85 -9.90
C GLU A 234 -1.80 12.57 -10.42
N TYR A 235 -0.69 12.46 -9.70
CA TYR A 235 0.58 13.07 -10.09
C TYR A 235 1.16 12.41 -11.34
N ALA A 236 1.18 11.08 -11.42
CA ALA A 236 1.63 10.36 -12.62
C ALA A 236 0.82 10.78 -13.85
N ILE A 237 -0.53 10.78 -13.74
CA ILE A 237 -1.43 11.21 -14.82
C ILE A 237 -1.13 12.66 -15.24
N SER A 238 -0.84 13.55 -14.28
CA SER A 238 -0.50 14.94 -14.58
C SER A 238 0.76 15.08 -15.44
N LEU A 239 1.80 14.27 -15.14
CA LEU A 239 3.06 14.29 -15.88
C LEU A 239 2.92 13.67 -17.26
N ILE A 240 2.20 12.55 -17.37
CA ILE A 240 1.87 11.90 -18.64
C ILE A 240 1.13 12.89 -19.55
N ASN A 241 0.10 13.56 -19.03
CA ASN A 241 -0.67 14.53 -19.80
C ASN A 241 0.13 15.77 -20.19
N ALA A 242 1.04 16.23 -19.33
CA ALA A 242 1.97 17.31 -19.66
C ALA A 242 2.97 16.92 -20.77
N ALA A 243 3.29 15.63 -20.89
CA ALA A 243 4.16 15.06 -21.92
C ALA A 243 3.45 14.75 -23.25
N GLY A 244 2.14 14.99 -23.35
CA GLY A 244 1.36 14.78 -24.58
C GLY A 244 0.31 13.67 -24.49
N GLY A 245 0.22 12.99 -23.34
CA GLY A 245 -0.75 11.93 -23.10
C GLY A 245 -0.33 10.59 -23.70
N VAL A 246 -1.28 9.66 -23.75
CA VAL A 246 -1.12 8.29 -24.25
C VAL A 246 -1.87 8.14 -25.58
N LEU A 247 -1.22 7.56 -26.59
CA LEU A 247 -1.74 7.44 -27.95
C LEU A 247 -2.14 8.80 -28.56
N GLY A 248 -1.47 9.87 -28.09
CA GLY A 248 -1.74 11.25 -28.48
C GLY A 248 -2.98 11.89 -27.84
N ASN A 249 -3.59 11.24 -26.85
CA ASN A 249 -4.75 11.75 -26.11
C ASN A 249 -4.43 11.90 -24.61
N PRO A 250 -4.98 12.92 -23.93
CA PRO A 250 -4.88 12.99 -22.47
C PRO A 250 -5.52 11.76 -21.81
N VAL A 251 -4.84 11.21 -20.81
CA VAL A 251 -5.37 10.18 -19.92
C VAL A 251 -6.53 10.74 -19.10
N GLU A 252 -7.63 10.00 -19.10
CA GLU A 252 -8.81 10.29 -18.27
C GLU A 252 -8.73 9.54 -16.93
N TYR A 253 -9.21 10.15 -15.85
CA TYR A 253 -9.17 9.56 -14.51
C TYR A 253 -10.54 9.57 -13.84
N VAL A 254 -10.88 8.45 -13.21
CA VAL A 254 -12.09 8.28 -12.41
C VAL A 254 -11.73 7.66 -11.07
N GLN A 255 -11.85 8.44 -10.00
CA GLN A 255 -11.55 7.96 -8.66
C GLN A 255 -12.64 6.99 -8.14
N GLY A 256 -12.24 6.03 -7.30
CA GLY A 256 -13.16 5.11 -6.64
C GLY A 256 -12.65 4.56 -5.30
N ASP A 257 -13.58 4.42 -4.36
CA ASP A 257 -13.32 3.87 -3.03
C ASP A 257 -13.34 2.33 -3.05
N SER A 258 -12.36 1.72 -2.37
CA SER A 258 -12.32 0.28 -2.11
C SER A 258 -13.15 -0.14 -0.89
N GLY A 259 -13.27 0.72 0.13
CA GLY A 259 -13.79 0.33 1.44
C GLY A 259 -13.05 -0.89 2.03
N ASP A 260 -13.78 -1.70 2.79
CA ASP A 260 -13.31 -2.97 3.36
C ASP A 260 -14.13 -4.15 2.84
N THR A 261 -13.67 -5.38 3.09
CA THR A 261 -14.45 -6.62 2.83
C THR A 261 -15.73 -6.75 3.67
N SER A 262 -15.95 -5.84 4.63
CA SER A 262 -17.17 -5.78 5.43
C SER A 262 -18.31 -5.02 4.74
N THR A 263 -18.04 -4.35 3.62
CA THR A 263 -19.00 -3.60 2.82
C THR A 263 -19.00 -4.07 1.37
N ASP A 264 -20.01 -3.69 0.60
CA ASP A 264 -20.07 -3.95 -0.84
C ASP A 264 -19.34 -2.86 -1.68
N THR A 265 -18.65 -1.91 -1.02
CA THR A 265 -18.12 -0.68 -1.64
C THR A 265 -17.30 -1.01 -2.89
N ALA A 266 -16.30 -1.89 -2.79
CA ALA A 266 -15.44 -2.28 -3.91
C ALA A 266 -16.23 -2.82 -5.10
N SER A 267 -17.18 -3.73 -4.86
CA SER A 267 -18.00 -4.30 -5.93
C SER A 267 -18.82 -3.23 -6.66
N THR A 268 -19.43 -2.30 -5.92
CA THR A 268 -20.22 -1.19 -6.53
C THR A 268 -19.33 -0.20 -7.29
N THR A 269 -18.13 0.07 -6.77
CA THR A 269 -17.15 0.93 -7.42
C THR A 269 -16.70 0.31 -8.74
N VAL A 270 -16.35 -0.97 -8.74
CA VAL A 270 -15.96 -1.68 -9.97
C VAL A 270 -17.09 -1.71 -11.00
N ASP A 271 -18.34 -1.99 -10.60
CA ASP A 271 -19.48 -1.96 -11.54
C ASP A 271 -19.62 -0.60 -12.23
N ARG A 272 -19.43 0.49 -11.47
CA ARG A 272 -19.44 1.84 -12.01
C ARG A 272 -18.25 2.10 -12.94
N LEU A 273 -17.03 1.77 -12.53
CA LEU A 273 -15.81 1.96 -13.34
C LEU A 273 -15.89 1.20 -14.67
N LEU A 274 -16.35 -0.05 -14.65
CA LEU A 274 -16.57 -0.83 -15.87
C LEU A 274 -17.67 -0.21 -16.75
N GLY A 275 -18.75 0.31 -16.14
CA GLY A 275 -19.79 1.05 -16.86
C GLY A 275 -19.31 2.38 -17.47
N GLU A 276 -18.26 2.98 -16.91
CA GLU A 276 -17.58 4.17 -17.43
C GLU A 276 -16.47 3.84 -18.45
N ASN A 277 -16.32 2.55 -18.81
CA ASN A 277 -15.36 2.03 -19.78
C ASN A 277 -13.92 2.42 -19.44
N VAL A 278 -13.48 2.15 -18.20
CA VAL A 278 -12.05 2.22 -17.83
C VAL A 278 -11.27 1.06 -18.47
N ASP A 279 -9.98 1.29 -18.69
CA ASP A 279 -9.07 0.34 -19.34
C ASP A 279 -8.14 -0.33 -18.32
N ALA A 280 -7.84 0.39 -17.24
CA ALA A 280 -7.12 -0.11 -16.08
C ALA A 280 -7.74 0.42 -14.78
N ILE A 281 -7.61 -0.35 -13.71
CA ILE A 281 -8.00 0.01 -12.34
C ILE A 281 -6.76 -0.10 -11.45
N ILE A 282 -6.33 1.03 -10.88
CA ILE A 282 -5.26 1.06 -9.89
C ILE A 282 -5.84 0.72 -8.51
N GLY A 283 -5.45 -0.42 -7.94
CA GLY A 283 -5.97 -0.92 -6.66
C GLY A 283 -6.30 -2.43 -6.65
N ALA A 284 -6.80 -2.97 -5.55
CA ALA A 284 -7.00 -2.30 -4.27
C ALA A 284 -5.79 -2.49 -3.35
N ALA A 285 -5.68 -1.63 -2.33
CA ALA A 285 -4.62 -1.74 -1.33
C ALA A 285 -4.73 -3.04 -0.52
N SER A 286 -5.95 -3.45 -0.13
CA SER A 286 -6.18 -4.71 0.56
C SER A 286 -6.17 -5.91 -0.40
N SER A 287 -5.40 -6.95 -0.05
CA SER A 287 -5.40 -8.25 -0.73
C SER A 287 -6.80 -8.88 -0.74
N SER A 288 -7.46 -8.90 0.42
CA SER A 288 -8.78 -9.49 0.57
C SER A 288 -9.85 -8.73 -0.21
N VAL A 289 -9.78 -7.40 -0.29
CA VAL A 289 -10.67 -6.61 -1.16
C VAL A 289 -10.43 -6.93 -2.63
N SER A 290 -9.18 -7.01 -3.06
CA SER A 290 -8.83 -7.33 -4.46
C SER A 290 -9.38 -8.70 -4.88
N LEU A 291 -9.26 -9.70 -4.01
CA LEU A 291 -9.81 -11.05 -4.23
C LEU A 291 -11.35 -11.06 -4.38
N THR A 292 -12.07 -10.04 -3.93
CA THR A 292 -13.54 -9.95 -4.13
C THR A 292 -13.94 -9.44 -5.52
N VAL A 293 -13.04 -8.78 -6.24
CA VAL A 293 -13.38 -8.07 -7.49
C VAL A 293 -12.50 -8.45 -8.69
N ILE A 294 -11.36 -9.10 -8.48
CA ILE A 294 -10.39 -9.45 -9.54
C ILE A 294 -11.03 -10.22 -10.69
N ASP A 295 -11.88 -11.20 -10.42
CA ASP A 295 -12.61 -11.96 -11.46
C ASP A 295 -13.48 -11.04 -12.32
N LYS A 296 -14.16 -10.06 -11.70
CA LYS A 296 -15.05 -9.13 -12.40
C LYS A 296 -14.25 -8.19 -13.32
N ILE A 297 -13.13 -7.68 -12.82
CA ILE A 297 -12.27 -6.75 -13.56
C ILE A 297 -11.62 -7.46 -14.75
N THR A 298 -10.97 -8.59 -14.49
CA THR A 298 -10.20 -9.32 -15.51
C THR A 298 -11.09 -9.99 -16.56
N ALA A 299 -12.27 -10.48 -16.19
CA ALA A 299 -13.25 -11.00 -17.16
C ALA A 299 -13.80 -9.92 -18.11
N ALA A 300 -13.75 -8.64 -17.71
CA ALA A 300 -14.09 -7.51 -18.57
C ALA A 300 -12.93 -7.10 -19.50
N GLY A 301 -11.77 -7.75 -19.40
CA GLY A 301 -10.56 -7.39 -20.16
C GLY A 301 -9.93 -6.07 -19.72
N VAL A 302 -10.16 -5.68 -18.46
CA VAL A 302 -9.59 -4.48 -17.83
C VAL A 302 -8.40 -4.91 -16.98
N VAL A 303 -7.32 -4.14 -17.01
CA VAL A 303 -6.14 -4.39 -16.17
C VAL A 303 -6.44 -4.01 -14.73
N GLN A 304 -6.09 -4.86 -13.77
CA GLN A 304 -6.03 -4.49 -12.36
C GLN A 304 -4.56 -4.35 -11.95
N PHE A 305 -4.18 -3.21 -11.37
CA PHE A 305 -2.80 -2.97 -10.95
C PHE A 305 -2.78 -2.44 -9.52
N SER A 306 -2.42 -3.28 -8.54
CA SER A 306 -2.41 -2.84 -7.15
C SER A 306 -1.09 -2.19 -6.75
N PRO A 307 -1.11 -1.06 -6.04
CA PRO A 307 0.10 -0.48 -5.48
C PRO A 307 0.57 -1.15 -4.18
N ALA A 308 -0.29 -1.87 -3.45
CA ALA A 308 -0.03 -2.22 -2.04
C ALA A 308 -0.35 -3.66 -1.63
N ASN A 309 -1.13 -4.43 -2.38
CA ASN A 309 -1.55 -5.75 -1.90
C ASN A 309 -0.45 -6.82 -2.00
N THR A 310 -0.16 -7.52 -0.90
CA THR A 310 1.05 -8.36 -0.79
C THR A 310 0.76 -9.87 -0.71
N SER A 311 -0.49 -10.30 -0.50
CA SER A 311 -0.81 -11.72 -0.29
C SER A 311 -0.32 -12.60 -1.44
N ASP A 312 0.37 -13.69 -1.10
CA ASP A 312 0.84 -14.70 -2.06
C ASP A 312 -0.31 -15.39 -2.82
N LYS A 313 -1.55 -15.31 -2.31
CA LYS A 313 -2.73 -15.84 -3.02
C LYS A 313 -2.98 -15.14 -4.35
N LEU A 314 -2.46 -13.91 -4.52
CA LEU A 314 -2.59 -13.14 -5.75
C LEU A 314 -1.55 -13.56 -6.79
N SER A 315 -0.36 -14.00 -6.39
CA SER A 315 0.73 -14.41 -7.30
C SER A 315 0.32 -15.53 -8.26
N THR A 316 -0.52 -16.46 -7.83
CA THR A 316 -0.98 -17.59 -8.66
C THR A 316 -2.46 -17.50 -8.98
N TYR A 317 -3.07 -16.33 -8.86
CA TYR A 317 -4.49 -16.16 -9.12
C TYR A 317 -4.77 -16.29 -10.63
N ALA A 318 -5.87 -16.94 -10.99
CA ALA A 318 -6.25 -17.06 -12.40
C ALA A 318 -6.88 -15.73 -12.88
N ASP A 319 -6.05 -14.82 -13.36
CA ASP A 319 -6.41 -13.42 -13.64
C ASP A 319 -6.49 -13.06 -15.13
N ASN A 320 -6.44 -14.06 -16.02
CA ASN A 320 -6.43 -13.86 -17.47
C ASN A 320 -5.24 -13.04 -18.02
N GLY A 321 -4.12 -12.98 -17.29
CA GLY A 321 -2.94 -12.18 -17.63
C GLY A 321 -3.15 -10.69 -17.43
N LEU A 322 -4.09 -10.29 -16.58
CA LEU A 322 -4.56 -8.89 -16.45
C LEU A 322 -4.40 -8.31 -15.05
N TYR A 323 -3.80 -9.03 -14.10
CA TYR A 323 -3.50 -8.51 -12.77
C TYR A 323 -2.00 -8.33 -12.58
N PHE A 324 -1.65 -7.21 -11.93
CA PHE A 324 -0.29 -6.82 -11.62
C PHE A 324 -0.25 -6.12 -10.25
N ARG A 325 0.95 -6.03 -9.67
CA ARG A 325 1.23 -5.23 -8.49
C ARG A 325 2.64 -4.68 -8.48
N THR A 326 2.81 -3.49 -7.92
CA THR A 326 4.13 -2.88 -7.66
C THR A 326 4.60 -3.17 -6.23
N ALA A 327 3.70 -3.57 -5.33
CA ALA A 327 4.10 -4.10 -4.03
C ALA A 327 4.65 -5.52 -4.17
N PRO A 328 5.73 -5.86 -3.45
CA PRO A 328 6.28 -7.20 -3.43
C PRO A 328 5.40 -8.18 -2.65
N ALA A 329 5.51 -9.47 -2.99
CA ALA A 329 4.80 -10.55 -2.31
C ALA A 329 5.21 -10.73 -0.84
N ASP A 330 4.27 -11.15 0.01
CA ASP A 330 4.48 -11.41 1.44
C ASP A 330 5.57 -12.45 1.70
N LYS A 331 5.77 -13.41 0.78
CA LYS A 331 6.89 -14.37 0.87
C LYS A 331 8.25 -13.69 1.05
N LEU A 332 8.48 -12.55 0.37
CA LEU A 332 9.71 -11.78 0.50
C LEU A 332 9.79 -11.09 1.87
N GLN A 333 8.69 -10.44 2.30
CA GLN A 333 8.67 -9.75 3.59
C GLN A 333 8.80 -10.73 4.77
N GLY A 334 8.17 -11.89 4.69
CA GLY A 334 8.23 -12.92 5.73
C GLY A 334 9.67 -13.39 6.00
N ALA A 335 10.50 -13.48 4.95
CA ALA A 335 11.92 -13.77 5.09
C ALA A 335 12.68 -12.61 5.77
N VAL A 336 12.40 -11.36 5.38
CA VAL A 336 13.02 -10.17 6.00
C VAL A 336 12.66 -10.06 7.48
N LEU A 337 11.38 -10.21 7.84
CA LEU A 337 10.91 -10.19 9.22
C LEU A 337 11.52 -11.32 10.05
N ALA A 338 11.55 -12.54 9.53
CA ALA A 338 12.16 -13.67 10.24
C ALA A 338 13.65 -13.43 10.51
N ASN A 339 14.40 -12.89 9.53
CA ASN A 339 15.80 -12.54 9.70
C ASN A 339 16.02 -11.41 10.70
N LEU A 340 15.15 -10.40 10.70
CA LEU A 340 15.17 -9.31 11.68
C LEU A 340 14.95 -9.84 13.11
N ILE A 341 13.90 -10.66 13.30
CA ILE A 341 13.54 -11.23 14.60
C ILE A 341 14.64 -12.17 15.12
N ALA A 342 15.16 -13.04 14.26
CA ALA A 342 16.26 -13.94 14.60
C ALA A 342 17.56 -13.18 14.89
N GLY A 343 17.88 -12.15 14.09
CA GLY A 343 19.05 -11.30 14.25
C GLY A 343 19.03 -10.48 15.54
N ASP A 344 17.85 -10.07 15.99
CA ASP A 344 17.64 -9.46 17.30
C ASP A 344 17.79 -10.46 18.45
N GLY A 345 17.89 -11.77 18.18
CA GLY A 345 18.18 -12.83 19.16
C GLY A 345 16.95 -13.41 19.85
N ALA A 346 15.77 -13.37 19.22
CA ALA A 346 14.60 -14.09 19.72
C ALA A 346 14.75 -15.61 19.48
N ALA A 347 14.57 -16.43 20.52
CA ALA A 347 14.55 -17.89 20.39
C ALA A 347 13.13 -18.43 20.25
N THR A 348 12.14 -17.71 20.77
CA THR A 348 10.72 -18.04 20.70
C THR A 348 9.88 -16.87 20.23
N VAL A 349 8.93 -17.13 19.33
CA VAL A 349 8.00 -16.13 18.77
C VAL A 349 6.56 -16.59 18.92
N TYR A 350 5.67 -15.68 19.25
CA TYR A 350 4.23 -15.87 19.08
C TYR A 350 3.72 -14.98 17.96
N ILE A 351 2.96 -15.54 17.03
CA ILE A 351 2.39 -14.80 15.91
C ILE A 351 0.89 -14.57 16.18
N MET A 352 0.44 -13.33 16.06
CA MET A 352 -0.97 -12.98 16.05
C MET A 352 -1.30 -12.33 14.71
N ALA A 353 -2.29 -12.86 14.00
CA ALA A 353 -2.61 -12.46 12.64
C ALA A 353 -4.12 -12.33 12.41
N LEU A 354 -4.54 -11.30 11.68
CA LEU A 354 -5.92 -11.11 11.30
C LEU A 354 -6.45 -12.26 10.44
N ASP A 355 -7.73 -12.61 10.63
CA ASP A 355 -8.42 -13.67 9.88
C ASP A 355 -8.81 -13.22 8.47
N ASP A 356 -7.81 -13.06 7.60
CA ASP A 356 -8.02 -12.78 6.18
C ASP A 356 -6.89 -13.36 5.30
N ALA A 357 -6.97 -13.15 3.98
CA ALA A 357 -6.01 -13.68 3.02
C ALA A 357 -4.59 -13.10 3.15
N TYR A 358 -4.47 -11.86 3.62
CA TYR A 358 -3.19 -11.21 3.88
C TYR A 358 -2.60 -11.72 5.19
N GLY A 359 -3.35 -11.62 6.28
CA GLY A 359 -2.93 -12.02 7.62
C GLY A 359 -2.47 -13.46 7.72
N THR A 360 -3.30 -14.39 7.23
CA THR A 360 -2.97 -15.82 7.27
C THR A 360 -1.79 -16.16 6.37
N GLY A 361 -1.71 -15.56 5.17
CA GLY A 361 -0.62 -15.80 4.22
C GLY A 361 0.73 -15.32 4.75
N LEU A 362 0.80 -14.07 5.21
CA LEU A 362 2.02 -13.51 5.77
C LEU A 362 2.44 -14.22 7.07
N ALA A 363 1.50 -14.59 7.94
CA ALA A 363 1.80 -15.38 9.14
C ALA A 363 2.43 -16.74 8.81
N ASP A 364 1.93 -17.43 7.78
CA ASP A 364 2.49 -18.70 7.32
C ASP A 364 3.91 -18.52 6.73
N ALA A 365 4.12 -17.46 5.95
CA ALA A 365 5.44 -17.12 5.40
C ALA A 365 6.45 -16.80 6.51
N ILE A 366 6.06 -16.01 7.52
CA ILE A 366 6.90 -15.68 8.67
C ILE A 366 7.22 -16.94 9.49
N GLU A 367 6.21 -17.78 9.80
CA GLU A 367 6.41 -19.03 10.57
C GLU A 367 7.40 -19.98 9.88
N ALA A 368 7.25 -20.15 8.56
CA ALA A 368 8.15 -21.01 7.77
C ALA A 368 9.60 -20.50 7.84
N ASN A 369 9.81 -19.19 7.64
CA ASN A 369 11.15 -18.60 7.66
C ASN A 369 11.77 -18.56 9.07
N LEU A 370 10.97 -18.27 10.12
CA LEU A 370 11.44 -18.35 11.51
C LEU A 370 11.90 -19.76 11.86
N THR A 371 11.12 -20.77 11.47
CA THR A 371 11.46 -22.19 11.70
C THR A 371 12.75 -22.57 10.97
N ALA A 372 12.91 -22.11 9.72
CA ALA A 372 14.14 -22.32 8.94
C ALA A 372 15.36 -21.62 9.57
N ALA A 373 15.17 -20.46 10.20
CA ALA A 373 16.19 -19.74 10.95
C ALA A 373 16.47 -20.32 12.35
N GLY A 374 15.77 -21.40 12.75
CA GLY A 374 15.93 -22.05 14.06
C GLY A 374 15.21 -21.37 15.22
N VAL A 375 14.32 -20.41 14.93
CA VAL A 375 13.44 -19.76 15.91
C VAL A 375 12.18 -20.60 16.10
N LYS A 376 11.79 -20.86 17.35
CA LYS A 376 10.61 -21.68 17.66
C LYS A 376 9.35 -20.81 17.70
N VAL A 377 8.36 -21.11 16.85
CA VAL A 377 7.02 -20.53 16.99
C VAL A 377 6.27 -21.27 18.11
N VAL A 378 5.97 -20.56 19.20
CA VAL A 378 5.31 -21.13 20.40
C VAL A 378 3.80 -20.99 20.38
N GLY A 379 3.27 -20.22 19.43
CA GLY A 379 1.84 -20.13 19.13
C GLY A 379 1.58 -19.24 17.93
N LYS A 380 0.46 -19.51 17.26
CA LYS A 380 -0.07 -18.73 16.15
C LYS A 380 -1.56 -18.53 16.39
N LYS A 381 -2.00 -17.30 16.64
CA LYS A 381 -3.41 -16.95 16.86
C LYS A 381 -3.94 -16.20 15.66
N ILE A 382 -4.92 -16.80 15.00
CA ILE A 382 -5.75 -16.10 14.02
C ILE A 382 -6.92 -15.45 14.76
N TYR A 383 -7.13 -14.15 14.58
CA TYR A 383 -8.14 -13.38 15.31
C TYR A 383 -9.15 -12.71 14.38
N ASP A 384 -10.38 -12.53 14.87
CA ASP A 384 -11.40 -11.73 14.16
C ASP A 384 -11.09 -10.23 14.34
N PRO A 385 -10.74 -9.49 13.27
CA PRO A 385 -10.44 -8.06 13.40
C PRO A 385 -11.66 -7.22 13.81
N LYS A 386 -12.87 -7.77 13.68
CA LYS A 386 -14.11 -7.12 14.10
C LYS A 386 -14.42 -7.33 15.59
N ALA A 387 -13.58 -8.06 16.31
CA ALA A 387 -13.75 -8.26 17.74
C ALA A 387 -13.79 -6.91 18.49
N THR A 388 -14.63 -6.84 19.51
CA THR A 388 -14.75 -5.64 20.35
C THR A 388 -13.56 -5.50 21.28
N THR A 389 -13.04 -6.62 21.80
CA THR A 389 -11.84 -6.68 22.64
C THR A 389 -10.95 -7.83 22.19
N PHE A 390 -9.69 -7.80 22.63
CA PHE A 390 -8.64 -8.78 22.28
C PHE A 390 -8.01 -9.43 23.53
N ASP A 391 -8.71 -9.38 24.68
CA ASP A 391 -8.18 -9.84 25.97
C ASP A 391 -7.80 -11.33 25.97
N ALA A 392 -8.59 -12.16 25.29
CA ALA A 392 -8.37 -13.60 25.22
C ALA A 392 -7.12 -13.90 24.37
N GLU A 393 -7.00 -13.29 23.20
CA GLU A 393 -5.86 -13.39 22.30
C GLU A 393 -4.58 -12.96 23.01
N VAL A 394 -4.58 -11.79 23.66
CA VAL A 394 -3.43 -11.27 24.41
C VAL A 394 -3.10 -12.16 25.62
N GLY A 395 -4.12 -12.71 26.30
CA GLY A 395 -3.94 -13.65 27.41
C GLY A 395 -3.27 -14.97 26.99
N GLU A 396 -3.56 -15.47 25.79
CA GLU A 396 -2.87 -16.63 25.21
C GLU A 396 -1.38 -16.33 24.96
N ILE A 397 -1.06 -15.16 24.39
CA ILE A 397 0.33 -14.71 24.16
C ILE A 397 1.08 -14.62 25.49
N LYS A 398 0.45 -14.00 26.50
CA LYS A 398 1.02 -13.85 27.85
C LYS A 398 1.31 -15.20 28.50
N THR A 399 0.42 -16.17 28.34
CA THR A 399 0.57 -17.53 28.86
C THR A 399 1.70 -18.29 28.16
N ALA A 400 1.83 -18.13 26.85
CA ALA A 400 2.92 -18.72 26.07
C ALA A 400 4.29 -18.11 26.40
N ASN A 401 4.31 -16.84 26.84
CA ASN A 401 5.49 -16.09 27.28
C ASN A 401 6.67 -16.16 26.28
N PRO A 402 6.49 -15.75 25.02
CA PRO A 402 7.56 -15.76 24.02
C PRO A 402 8.64 -14.69 24.30
N ASP A 403 9.78 -14.79 23.62
CA ASP A 403 10.79 -13.72 23.59
C ASP A 403 10.34 -12.54 22.73
N ALA A 404 9.61 -12.84 21.65
CA ALA A 404 9.10 -11.86 20.69
C ALA A 404 7.65 -12.13 20.28
N ILE A 405 6.94 -11.07 19.92
CA ILE A 405 5.55 -11.10 19.46
C ILE A 405 5.51 -10.48 18.06
N MET A 406 4.97 -11.21 17.09
CA MET A 406 4.75 -10.73 15.73
C MET A 406 3.26 -10.42 15.56
N LEU A 407 2.95 -9.18 15.15
CA LEU A 407 1.60 -8.67 14.94
C LEU A 407 1.37 -8.42 13.46
N VAL A 408 0.52 -9.24 12.84
CA VAL A 408 0.01 -9.02 11.48
C VAL A 408 -1.40 -8.48 11.60
N THR A 409 -1.56 -7.15 11.52
CA THR A 409 -2.80 -6.45 11.83
C THR A 409 -3.03 -5.28 10.87
N PHE A 410 -4.21 -4.67 10.93
CA PHE A 410 -4.46 -3.32 10.39
C PHE A 410 -4.66 -2.31 11.53
N ASP A 411 -5.64 -1.42 11.40
CA ASP A 411 -5.89 -0.30 12.30
C ASP A 411 -6.25 -0.76 13.73
N GLU A 412 -6.91 -1.91 13.87
CA GLU A 412 -7.23 -2.53 15.15
C GLU A 412 -6.00 -2.95 15.96
N GLY A 413 -4.81 -2.97 15.35
CA GLY A 413 -3.53 -3.20 16.01
C GLY A 413 -3.29 -2.24 17.18
N SER A 414 -3.79 -1.00 17.13
CA SER A 414 -3.70 -0.05 18.24
C SER A 414 -4.43 -0.54 19.50
N ARG A 415 -5.62 -1.15 19.33
CA ARG A 415 -6.40 -1.76 20.42
C ARG A 415 -5.69 -2.97 21.00
N ILE A 416 -5.14 -3.83 20.14
CA ILE A 416 -4.34 -5.00 20.55
C ILE A 416 -3.13 -4.55 21.38
N LEU A 417 -2.38 -3.55 20.90
CA LEU A 417 -1.21 -3.02 21.60
C LEU A 417 -1.57 -2.39 22.95
N ARG A 418 -2.69 -1.67 23.05
CA ARG A 418 -3.17 -1.15 24.36
C ARG A 418 -3.44 -2.28 25.34
N THR A 419 -4.18 -3.32 24.90
CA THR A 419 -4.43 -4.50 25.73
C THR A 419 -3.12 -5.21 26.10
N MET A 420 -2.13 -5.29 25.21
CA MET A 420 -0.80 -5.84 25.52
C MET A 420 -0.07 -5.03 26.60
N VAL A 421 -0.08 -3.70 26.52
CA VAL A 421 0.52 -2.81 27.52
C VAL A 421 -0.20 -2.95 28.87
N GLU A 422 -1.54 -2.95 28.88
CA GLU A 422 -2.34 -3.17 30.09
C GLU A 422 -2.06 -4.53 30.76
N GLN A 423 -1.77 -5.56 29.95
CA GLN A 423 -1.44 -6.89 30.44
C GLN A 423 0.06 -7.09 30.72
N GLY A 424 0.91 -6.08 30.54
CA GLY A 424 2.35 -6.13 30.82
C GLY A 424 3.16 -7.00 29.85
N ILE A 425 2.75 -7.03 28.58
CA ILE A 425 3.47 -7.68 27.47
C ILE A 425 3.65 -6.75 26.27
N GLY A 426 3.59 -5.44 26.49
CA GLY A 426 3.76 -4.43 25.45
C GLY A 426 5.22 -4.28 25.00
N PRO A 427 5.52 -3.34 24.08
CA PRO A 427 6.87 -3.11 23.55
C PRO A 427 7.95 -2.78 24.58
N LYS A 428 7.56 -2.30 25.77
CA LYS A 428 8.47 -2.09 26.91
C LYS A 428 8.86 -3.38 27.64
N ASP A 429 8.04 -4.41 27.55
CA ASP A 429 8.21 -5.69 28.25
C ASP A 429 8.72 -6.80 27.33
N LYS A 430 8.37 -6.74 26.04
CA LYS A 430 8.63 -7.74 25.01
C LYS A 430 9.12 -7.10 23.73
N LYS A 431 9.88 -7.85 22.94
CA LYS A 431 10.16 -7.44 21.55
C LYS A 431 8.87 -7.60 20.75
N VAL A 432 8.37 -6.51 20.17
CA VAL A 432 7.16 -6.51 19.36
C VAL A 432 7.52 -6.10 17.94
N TYR A 433 7.03 -6.88 16.98
CA TYR A 433 7.26 -6.68 15.56
C TYR A 433 5.94 -6.49 14.82
N GLY A 434 5.90 -5.52 13.91
CA GLY A 434 4.82 -5.27 12.97
C GLY A 434 5.23 -5.52 11.51
N CYS A 435 4.28 -5.33 10.60
CA CYS A 435 4.41 -5.50 9.15
C CYS A 435 3.73 -4.32 8.42
N ASP A 436 3.72 -4.31 7.10
CA ASP A 436 3.22 -3.17 6.31
C ASP A 436 1.79 -2.76 6.62
N GLY A 437 0.92 -3.72 6.96
CA GLY A 437 -0.46 -3.42 7.40
C GLY A 437 -0.58 -2.54 8.64
N ASN A 438 0.45 -2.46 9.51
CA ASN A 438 0.40 -1.68 10.75
C ASN A 438 1.61 -0.77 11.00
N MET A 439 2.67 -0.86 10.18
CA MET A 439 3.85 -0.01 10.31
C MET A 439 3.65 1.35 9.63
N GLY A 440 2.75 2.16 10.21
CA GLY A 440 2.51 3.56 9.85
C GLY A 440 2.41 4.43 11.11
N ASN A 441 2.71 5.73 11.01
CA ASN A 441 2.55 6.65 12.15
C ASN A 441 1.10 6.74 12.66
N ALA A 442 0.13 6.41 11.81
CA ALA A 442 -1.28 6.25 12.17
C ALA A 442 -1.51 5.22 13.29
N LEU A 443 -0.70 4.16 13.39
CA LEU A 443 -0.79 3.18 14.48
C LEU A 443 -0.56 3.84 15.84
N GLY A 444 0.49 4.68 15.93
CA GLY A 444 0.81 5.44 17.13
C GLY A 444 -0.27 6.49 17.45
N GLU A 445 -0.78 7.18 16.43
CA GLU A 445 -1.88 8.15 16.61
C GLU A 445 -3.16 7.49 17.14
N ASN A 446 -3.50 6.32 16.61
CA ASN A 446 -4.65 5.55 17.06
C ASN A 446 -4.41 5.01 18.47
N PHE A 447 -3.20 4.55 18.76
CA PHE A 447 -2.80 4.12 20.12
C PHE A 447 -3.04 5.25 21.13
N ASP A 448 -2.43 6.42 20.90
CA ASP A 448 -2.49 7.59 21.78
C ASP A 448 -3.92 8.12 21.95
N SER A 449 -4.72 8.07 20.88
CA SER A 449 -6.10 8.58 20.88
C SER A 449 -7.14 7.59 21.41
N GLY A 450 -6.73 6.37 21.79
CA GLY A 450 -7.66 5.36 22.29
C GLY A 450 -8.56 4.76 21.20
N LYS A 451 -8.23 4.95 19.92
CA LYS A 451 -8.95 4.40 18.77
C LYS A 451 -8.55 2.97 18.48
#